data_AF-A0A2M7PUS5-F1
#
_entry.id   AF-A0A2M7PUS5-F1
#
_cell.length_a   1.000
_cell.length_b   1.000
_cell.length_c   1.000
_cell.angle_alpha   90.00
_cell.angle_beta   90.00
_cell.angle_gamma   90.00
#
_symmetry.space_group_name_H-M   'P 1'
#
loop_
_entity.id
_entity.type
_entity.pdbx_description
1 polymer ?
#
loop_
_entity_poly.entity_id
_entity_poly.type
_entity_poly.pdbx_seq_one_letter_code
_entity_poly.pdbx_strand_id
1 'polypeptide(L)'
;MEEAKNHPGDYFMMVYRHPETREVLFADLTALDTFTFENIAHEQLSLSDIAAGLKLQFALSDQHPLLTNMIAFVQKMMAQKLFLGYAVERKEQF
;
A
#
# COMPACT_ATOMS: atom_id res chain seq x y z
N MET A 1 -23.14 -14.20 -10.90
CA MET A 1 -21.82 -13.96 -11.51
C MET A 1 -21.94 -13.67 -13.02
N GLU A 2 -22.86 -12.80 -13.45
CA GLU A 2 -22.94 -12.39 -14.87
C GLU A 2 -22.52 -10.93 -15.10
N GLU A 3 -22.68 -10.04 -14.11
CA GLU A 3 -22.30 -8.63 -14.22
C GLU A 3 -20.78 -8.42 -14.43
N ALA A 4 -19.94 -9.24 -13.81
CA ALA A 4 -18.48 -9.15 -13.93
C ALA A 4 -17.94 -9.54 -15.33
N LYS A 5 -18.73 -10.24 -16.16
CA LYS A 5 -18.32 -10.61 -17.53
C LYS A 5 -18.49 -9.45 -18.53
N ASN A 6 -19.29 -8.45 -18.20
CA ASN A 6 -19.75 -7.44 -19.17
C ASN A 6 -19.10 -6.06 -18.99
N HIS A 7 -18.23 -5.89 -18.00
CA HIS A 7 -17.54 -4.63 -17.76
C HIS A 7 -16.04 -4.85 -17.54
N PRO A 8 -15.17 -4.50 -18.52
CA PRO A 8 -13.75 -4.39 -18.26
C PRO A 8 -13.55 -3.25 -17.25
N GLY A 9 -13.35 -3.60 -15.99
CA GLY A 9 -12.93 -2.67 -14.95
C GLY A 9 -11.42 -2.76 -14.77
N ASP A 10 -10.79 -1.61 -14.53
CA ASP A 10 -9.41 -1.56 -14.05
C ASP A 10 -9.43 -1.86 -12.55
N TYR A 11 -8.87 -3.01 -12.17
CA TYR A 11 -8.82 -3.46 -10.78
C TYR A 11 -7.37 -3.59 -10.32
N PHE A 12 -7.10 -3.11 -9.12
CA PHE A 12 -5.87 -3.43 -8.41
C PHE A 12 -6.18 -4.52 -7.38
N MET A 13 -5.42 -5.62 -7.41
CA MET A 13 -5.64 -6.75 -6.51
C MET A 13 -4.32 -7.16 -5.88
N MET A 14 -4.32 -7.24 -4.55
CA MET A 14 -3.24 -7.84 -3.79
C MET A 14 -3.51 -9.32 -3.59
N VAL A 15 -2.55 -10.15 -3.98
CA VAL A 15 -2.55 -11.57 -3.70
C VAL A 15 -1.50 -11.84 -2.63
N TYR A 16 -1.92 -12.42 -1.50
CA TYR A 16 -1.01 -12.68 -0.39
C TYR A 16 -1.32 -13.98 0.32
N ARG A 17 -0.37 -14.46 1.11
CA ARG A 17 -0.51 -15.68 1.90
C ARG A 17 -0.79 -15.32 3.35
N HIS A 18 -1.89 -15.84 3.90
CA HIS A 18 -2.18 -15.69 5.33
C HIS A 18 -1.04 -16.34 6.14
N PRO A 19 -0.43 -15.62 7.11
CA PRO A 19 0.82 -16.04 7.74
C PRO A 19 0.68 -17.33 8.55
N GLU A 20 -0.52 -17.62 9.07
CA GLU A 20 -0.76 -18.74 9.98
C GLU A 20 -1.42 -19.93 9.26
N THR A 21 -2.46 -19.66 8.46
CA THR A 21 -3.21 -20.71 7.75
C THR A 21 -2.58 -21.11 6.42
N ARG A 22 -1.65 -20.30 5.91
CA ARG A 22 -0.99 -20.46 4.60
C ARG A 22 -1.92 -20.41 3.39
N GLU A 23 -3.18 -20.03 3.60
CA GLU A 23 -4.16 -19.84 2.54
C GLU A 23 -3.78 -18.64 1.67
N VAL A 24 -4.11 -18.72 0.39
CA VAL A 24 -3.97 -17.59 -0.53
C VAL A 24 -5.22 -16.73 -0.42
N LEU A 25 -5.04 -15.46 -0.11
CA LEU A 25 -6.09 -14.46 0.03
C LEU A 25 -5.94 -13.39 -1.03
N PHE A 26 -7.07 -12.76 -1.35
CA PHE A 26 -7.18 -11.70 -2.34
C PHE A 26 -7.80 -10.49 -1.65
N ALA A 27 -7.21 -9.31 -1.86
CA ALA A 27 -7.75 -8.05 -1.37
C ALA A 27 -7.75 -7.03 -2.51
N ASP A 28 -8.91 -6.41 -2.73
CA ASP A 28 -9.02 -5.27 -3.63
C ASP A 28 -8.27 -4.07 -3.04
N LEU A 29 -7.56 -3.36 -3.92
CA LEU A 29 -6.84 -2.15 -3.59
C LEU A 29 -7.42 -0.97 -4.36
N THR A 30 -7.38 0.20 -3.73
CA THR A 30 -7.55 1.45 -4.45
C THR A 30 -6.26 1.84 -5.17
N ALA A 31 -6.35 2.72 -6.16
CA ALA A 31 -5.16 3.26 -6.83
C ALA A 31 -4.19 3.93 -5.85
N LEU A 32 -4.71 4.58 -4.80
CA LEU A 32 -3.88 5.17 -3.76
C LEU A 32 -3.17 4.10 -2.94
N ASP A 33 -3.85 3.02 -2.55
CA ASP A 33 -3.24 1.92 -1.81
C ASP A 33 -2.10 1.26 -2.60
N THR A 34 -2.33 1.00 -3.89
CA THR A 34 -1.31 0.46 -4.81
C THR A 34 -0.12 1.41 -4.91
N PHE A 35 -0.37 2.70 -5.16
CA PHE A 35 0.69 3.70 -5.24
C PHE A 35 1.49 3.79 -3.94
N THR A 36 0.82 3.82 -2.78
CA THR A 36 1.47 3.82 -1.47
C THR A 36 2.30 2.55 -1.26
N PHE A 37 1.77 1.38 -1.59
CA PHE A 37 2.48 0.11 -1.46
C PHE A 37 3.76 0.10 -2.29
N GLU A 38 3.69 0.48 -3.56
CA GLU A 38 4.84 0.47 -4.48
C GLU A 38 5.94 1.44 -4.02
N ASN A 39 5.58 2.65 -3.58
CA ASN A 39 6.55 3.63 -3.10
C ASN A 39 7.22 3.20 -1.78
N ILE A 40 6.52 2.48 -0.91
CA ILE A 40 7.14 1.91 0.29
C ILE A 40 8.04 0.73 -0.08
N ALA A 41 7.55 -0.18 -0.91
CA ALA A 41 8.22 -1.46 -1.20
C ALA A 41 9.44 -1.32 -2.11
N HIS A 42 9.38 -0.44 -3.11
CA HIS A 42 10.43 -0.29 -4.12
C HIS A 42 11.32 0.92 -3.86
N GLU A 43 10.73 2.06 -3.51
CA GLU A 43 11.43 3.33 -3.37
C GLU A 43 11.83 3.64 -1.91
N GLN A 44 11.38 2.82 -0.95
CA GLN A 44 11.65 2.97 0.48
C GLN A 44 11.29 4.35 1.05
N LEU A 45 10.28 5.00 0.46
CA LEU A 45 9.85 6.32 0.87
C LEU A 45 9.02 6.28 2.15
N SER A 46 9.14 7.33 2.97
CA SER A 46 8.24 7.52 4.09
C SER A 46 6.86 7.99 3.61
N LEU A 47 5.81 7.71 4.40
CA LEU A 47 4.46 8.20 4.09
C LEU A 47 4.38 9.73 3.98
N SER A 48 5.21 10.44 4.73
CA SER A 48 5.31 11.90 4.67
C SER A 48 5.87 12.37 3.33
N ASP A 49 6.90 11.70 2.82
CA ASP A 49 7.51 12.04 1.53
C ASP A 49 6.55 11.75 0.37
N ILE A 50 5.85 10.61 0.43
CA ILE A 50 4.80 10.25 -0.53
C ILE A 50 3.68 11.31 -0.53
N ALA A 51 3.20 11.70 0.66
CA ALA A 51 2.15 12.72 0.80
C ALA A 51 2.58 14.08 0.24
N ALA A 52 3.82 14.50 0.54
CA ALA A 52 4.38 15.76 0.06
C ALA A 52 4.51 15.77 -1.47
N GLY A 53 4.98 14.67 -2.06
CA GLY A 53 5.06 14.51 -3.52
C GLY A 53 3.70 14.64 -4.19
N LEU A 54 2.68 13.93 -3.68
CA LEU A 54 1.31 14.01 -4.19
C LEU A 54 0.70 15.42 -4.00
N LYS A 55 0.95 16.07 -2.86
CA LYS A 55 0.52 17.45 -2.63
C LYS A 55 1.06 18.39 -3.71
N LEU A 56 2.35 18.28 -4.03
CA LEU A 56 2.99 19.09 -5.07
C LEU A 56 2.44 18.77 -6.47
N GLN A 57 2.33 17.48 -6.80
CA GLN A 57 1.88 17.02 -8.12
C GLN A 57 0.44 17.42 -8.44
N PHE A 58 -0.45 17.36 -7.43
CA PHE A 58 -1.88 17.62 -7.60
C PHE A 58 -2.33 18.98 -7.04
N ALA A 59 -1.38 19.83 -6.64
CA ALA A 59 -1.64 21.14 -6.03
C ALA A 59 -2.66 21.09 -4.88
N LEU A 60 -2.57 20.07 -4.02
CA LEU A 60 -3.51 19.87 -2.91
C LEU A 60 -3.32 20.97 -1.85
N SER A 61 -4.42 21.53 -1.37
CA SER A 61 -4.42 22.54 -0.30
C SER A 61 -3.98 21.96 1.04
N ASP A 62 -4.41 20.73 1.33
CA ASP A 62 -4.08 20.00 2.56
C ASP A 62 -3.77 18.53 2.23
N GLN A 63 -2.71 18.01 2.84
CA GLN A 63 -2.29 16.61 2.70
C GLN A 63 -2.78 15.73 3.86
N HIS A 64 -3.40 16.30 4.90
CA HIS A 64 -3.78 15.55 6.09
C HIS A 64 -4.73 14.38 5.79
N PRO A 65 -5.82 14.54 5.00
CA PRO A 65 -6.70 13.42 4.68
C PRO A 65 -6.01 12.31 3.90
N LEU A 66 -5.11 12.68 2.98
CA LEU A 66 -4.31 11.75 2.19
C LEU A 66 -3.41 10.92 3.11
N LEU A 67 -2.70 11.58 4.01
CA LEU A 67 -1.81 10.94 4.97
C LEU A 67 -2.60 10.01 5.91
N THR A 68 -3.78 10.42 6.39
CA THR A 68 -4.66 9.58 7.21
C THR A 68 -5.04 8.29 6.49
N ASN A 69 -5.43 8.37 5.21
CA ASN A 69 -5.78 7.20 4.42
C ASN A 69 -4.59 6.26 4.22
N MET A 70 -3.42 6.81 3.88
CA MET A 70 -2.20 6.01 3.70
C MET A 70 -1.75 5.34 5.00
N ILE A 71 -1.88 6.03 6.14
CA ILE A 71 -1.58 5.44 7.46
C ILE A 71 -2.53 4.28 7.75
N ALA A 72 -3.84 4.46 7.53
CA ALA A 72 -4.81 3.39 7.77
C ALA A 72 -4.54 2.17 6.89
N PHE A 73 -4.16 2.38 5.62
CA PHE A 73 -3.74 1.31 4.72
C PHE A 73 -2.50 0.57 5.24
N VAL A 74 -1.43 1.28 5.59
CA VAL A 74 -0.20 0.67 6.10
C VAL A 74 -0.45 -0.10 7.40
N GLN A 75 -1.27 0.44 8.30
CA GLN A 75 -1.67 -0.25 9.53
C GLN A 75 -2.41 -1.57 9.23
N LYS A 76 -3.32 -1.57 8.25
CA LYS A 76 -3.98 -2.79 7.79
C LYS A 76 -2.97 -3.80 7.24
N MET A 77 -2.02 -3.36 6.41
CA MET A 77 -0.99 -4.24 5.85
C MET A 77 -0.07 -4.83 6.93
N MET A 78 0.31 -4.04 7.93
CA MET A 78 1.09 -4.52 9.08
C MET A 78 0.30 -5.53 9.92
N ALA A 79 -0.99 -5.28 10.19
CA ALA A 79 -1.84 -6.22 10.91
C ALA A 79 -1.98 -7.57 10.19
N GLN A 80 -1.97 -7.55 8.86
CA GLN A 80 -1.98 -8.74 8.00
C GLN A 80 -0.60 -9.37 7.79
N LYS A 81 0.45 -8.84 8.44
CA LYS A 81 1.87 -9.25 8.31
C LYS A 81 2.39 -9.17 6.86
N LEU A 82 1.83 -8.25 6.06
CA LEU A 82 2.28 -7.97 4.69
C LEU A 82 3.44 -6.98 4.67
N PHE A 83 3.40 -6.03 5.60
CA PHE A 83 4.58 -5.26 5.97
C PHE A 83 5.08 -5.75 7.34
N LEU A 84 6.35 -6.13 7.39
CA LEU A 84 7.03 -6.54 8.63
C LEU A 84 7.64 -5.34 9.39
N GLY A 85 7.41 -4.13 8.89
CA GLY A 85 8.04 -2.88 9.33
C GLY A 85 9.15 -2.44 8.38
N TYR A 86 9.79 -1.31 8.68
CA TYR A 86 10.99 -0.87 7.97
C TYR A 86 12.14 -1.75 8.43
N ALA A 87 12.73 -2.53 7.52
CA ALA A 87 13.99 -3.19 7.80
C ALA A 87 15.03 -2.08 8.03
N VAL A 88 15.39 -1.83 9.29
CA VAL A 88 16.63 -1.13 9.58
C VAL A 88 17.71 -2.08 9.09
N GLU A 89 18.29 -1.83 7.92
CA GLU A 89 19.47 -2.54 7.48
C GLU A 89 20.53 -2.41 8.59
N ARG A 90 20.66 -3.44 9.42
CA ARG A 90 21.91 -3.62 10.15
C ARG A 90 22.91 -3.95 9.07
N LYS A 91 23.71 -2.96 8.67
CA LYS A 91 25.00 -3.23 8.04
C LYS A 91 25.76 -4.11 9.02
N GLU A 92 25.70 -5.41 8.83
CA GLU A 92 26.63 -6.33 9.46
C GLU A 92 28.01 -5.96 8.92
N GLN A 93 28.76 -5.22 9.74
CA GLN A 93 30.17 -5.00 9.52
C GLN A 93 30.86 -6.33 9.84
N PHE A 94 31.18 -7.09 8.80
CA PHE A 94 32.19 -8.14 8.86
C PHE A 94 33.51 -7.60 8.29
#